data_AF-A0A0S1SQD4-F1
#
_entry.id   AF-A0A0S1SQD4-F1
#
_cell.length_a   1.000
_cell.length_b   1.000
_cell.length_c   1.000
_cell.angle_alpha   90.00
_cell.angle_beta   90.00
_cell.angle_gamma   90.00
#
_symmetry.space_group_name_H-M   'P 1'
#
loop_
_entity.id
_entity.type
_entity.pdbx_description
1 polymer ?
#
loop_
_entity_poly.entity_id
_entity_poly.type
_entity_poly.pdbx_seq_one_letter_code
_entity_poly.pdbx_strand_id
1 'polypeptide(L)'
;MRFRAPYLIGTLALTVLALIVYGWMTIFGWHRPYINWAPWDLAEYLVKNGRPANECWDLIWFEIMSPTAAEQRASCIYSYAKTAKDPSACELLMPSSYGWSCLGAVKGKLWEGVGCGSTKEKINCGAYNVFSPNLGIDDCNAYDQRILRDWCHEERSASLPNVYECDKISTDPPGLREICERRYAFKMKDPSLCAKMPNEKKRKLCEMEINAWQQYSQNWSFAR
;
A
#
# COMPACT_ATOMS: atom_id res chain seq x y z
N MET A 1 28.79 43.64 -49.27
CA MET A 1 27.54 43.48 -48.50
C MET A 1 27.86 43.52 -47.02
N ARG A 2 27.46 44.58 -46.30
CA ARG A 2 27.59 44.63 -44.83
C ARG A 2 26.41 43.87 -44.24
N PHE A 3 26.63 42.60 -43.88
CA PHE A 3 25.64 41.88 -43.07
C PHE A 3 25.43 42.65 -41.77
N ARG A 4 24.18 43.02 -41.50
CA ARG A 4 23.79 43.74 -40.29
C ARG A 4 23.97 42.78 -39.12
N ALA A 5 25.10 42.90 -38.41
CA ALA A 5 25.43 42.17 -37.19
C ALA A 5 24.26 41.87 -36.22
N PRO A 6 23.28 42.79 -35.98
CA PRO A 6 22.12 42.47 -35.12
C PRO A 6 21.25 41.29 -35.60
N TYR A 7 21.16 41.05 -36.92
CA TYR A 7 20.38 39.92 -37.44
C TYR A 7 21.00 38.58 -37.07
N LEU A 8 22.33 38.47 -37.16
CA LEU A 8 23.05 37.23 -36.82
C LEU A 8 22.93 36.89 -35.33
N ILE A 9 23.03 37.90 -34.46
CA ILE A 9 22.86 37.73 -33.02
C ILE A 9 21.43 37.29 -32.68
N GLY A 10 20.42 37.90 -33.30
CA GLY A 10 19.02 37.52 -33.12
C GLY A 10 18.72 36.09 -33.55
N THR A 11 19.22 35.68 -34.72
CA THR A 11 19.05 34.29 -35.19
C THR A 11 19.74 33.29 -34.28
N LEU A 12 20.94 33.59 -33.79
CA LEU A 12 21.67 32.71 -32.87
C LEU A 12 20.89 32.53 -31.56
N ALA A 13 20.42 33.62 -30.95
CA ALA A 13 19.64 33.57 -29.71
C ALA A 13 18.36 32.74 -29.86
N LEU A 14 17.62 32.91 -30.97
CA LEU A 14 16.43 32.12 -31.27
C LEU A 14 16.76 30.64 -31.47
N THR A 15 17.84 30.31 -32.17
CA THR A 15 18.25 28.90 -32.35
C THR A 15 18.63 28.25 -31.02
N VAL A 16 19.34 28.95 -30.14
CA VAL A 16 19.68 28.45 -28.80
C VAL A 16 18.42 28.24 -27.97
N LEU A 17 17.49 29.20 -27.96
CA LEU A 17 16.21 29.07 -27.24
C LEU A 17 15.39 27.89 -27.78
N ALA A 18 15.30 27.73 -29.10
CA ALA A 18 14.60 26.62 -29.74
C ALA A 18 15.23 25.27 -29.38
N LEU A 19 16.56 25.18 -29.33
CA LEU A 19 17.27 23.97 -28.89
C LEU A 19 17.07 23.67 -27.40
N ILE A 20 17.01 24.70 -26.54
CA ILE A 20 16.68 24.53 -25.12
C ILE A 20 15.26 24.01 -24.95
N VAL A 21 14.29 24.62 -25.63
CA VAL A 21 12.87 24.22 -25.56
C VAL A 21 12.66 22.83 -26.16
N TYR A 22 13.31 22.52 -27.29
CA TYR A 22 13.30 21.18 -27.88
C TYR A 22 13.96 20.16 -26.96
N GLY A 23 15.14 20.47 -26.42
CA GLY A 23 15.83 19.65 -25.44
C GLY A 23 14.94 19.36 -24.24
N TRP A 24 14.27 20.38 -23.69
CA TRP A 24 13.30 20.25 -22.62
C TRP A 24 12.13 19.33 -23.00
N MET A 25 11.50 19.54 -24.15
CA MET A 25 10.42 18.66 -24.64
C MET A 25 10.88 17.23 -24.92
N THR A 26 12.12 17.01 -25.36
CA THR A 26 12.65 15.66 -25.60
C THR A 26 13.04 14.93 -24.32
N ILE A 27 13.58 15.66 -23.34
CA ILE A 27 14.03 15.10 -22.04
C ILE A 27 12.81 14.81 -21.15
N PHE A 28 11.87 15.75 -21.08
CA PHE A 28 10.67 15.60 -20.23
C PHE A 28 9.48 14.97 -20.98
N GLY A 29 9.63 14.73 -22.28
CA GLY A 29 8.56 14.24 -23.15
C GLY A 29 7.44 15.26 -23.34
N TRP A 30 6.42 14.86 -24.10
CA TRP A 30 5.11 15.54 -24.12
C TRP A 30 4.27 15.23 -22.87
N HIS A 31 4.78 14.38 -21.97
CA HIS A 31 4.18 14.16 -20.67
C HIS A 31 4.30 15.46 -19.87
N ARG A 32 3.16 16.12 -19.65
CA ARG A 32 3.12 17.34 -18.86
C ARG A 32 3.73 17.02 -17.49
N PRO A 33 4.87 17.62 -17.10
CA PRO A 33 5.37 17.43 -15.76
C PRO A 33 4.28 17.91 -14.79
N TYR A 34 4.02 17.11 -13.77
CA TYR A 34 3.07 17.49 -12.72
C TYR A 34 3.78 18.52 -11.84
N ILE A 35 3.68 19.80 -12.20
CA ILE A 35 4.39 20.88 -11.50
C ILE A 35 3.52 21.37 -10.33
N ASN A 36 4.04 21.25 -9.11
CA ASN A 36 3.39 21.69 -7.86
C ASN A 36 1.96 21.12 -7.68
N TRP A 37 1.69 19.94 -8.24
CA TRP A 37 0.46 19.21 -7.94
C TRP A 37 0.55 18.66 -6.52
N ALA A 38 -0.51 18.81 -5.72
CA ALA A 38 -0.54 18.14 -4.44
C ALA A 38 -0.45 16.61 -4.66
N PRO A 39 0.34 15.87 -3.86
CA PRO A 39 0.59 14.45 -4.12
C PRO A 39 -0.68 13.60 -4.16
N TRP A 40 -1.68 13.91 -3.34
CA TRP A 40 -2.95 13.18 -3.30
C TRP A 40 -3.82 13.48 -4.53
N ASP A 41 -3.82 14.72 -5.04
CA ASP A 41 -4.57 15.10 -6.25
C ASP A 41 -3.96 14.41 -7.48
N LEU A 42 -2.63 14.37 -7.56
CA LEU A 42 -1.93 13.62 -8.60
C LEU A 42 -2.26 12.12 -8.51
N ALA A 43 -2.17 11.53 -7.32
CA ALA A 43 -2.50 10.12 -7.12
C ALA A 43 -3.94 9.80 -7.54
N GLU A 44 -4.93 10.61 -7.15
CA GLU A 44 -6.32 10.43 -7.55
C GLU A 44 -6.49 10.55 -9.06
N TYR A 45 -5.85 11.54 -9.67
CA TYR A 45 -5.82 11.70 -11.13
C TYR A 45 -5.26 10.47 -11.83
N LEU A 46 -4.12 9.94 -11.37
CA LEU A 46 -3.49 8.76 -11.96
C LEU A 46 -4.43 7.54 -11.86
N VAL A 47 -5.01 7.28 -10.68
CA VAL A 47 -5.95 6.16 -10.49
C VAL A 47 -7.19 6.32 -11.38
N LYS A 48 -7.79 7.50 -11.41
CA LYS A 48 -9.00 7.79 -12.20
C LYS A 48 -8.78 7.59 -13.70
N ASN A 49 -7.58 7.86 -14.20
CA ASN A 49 -7.22 7.75 -15.61
C ASN A 49 -6.51 6.43 -15.95
N GLY A 50 -6.44 5.46 -15.02
CA GLY A 50 -5.78 4.18 -15.24
C GLY A 50 -4.28 4.30 -15.55
N ARG A 51 -3.63 5.34 -15.01
CA ARG A 51 -2.20 5.62 -15.20
C ARG A 51 -1.38 4.90 -14.13
N PRO A 52 -0.16 4.45 -14.43
CA PRO A 52 0.65 3.69 -13.48
C PRO A 52 1.25 4.58 -12.37
N ALA A 53 1.52 3.98 -11.21
CA ALA A 53 2.04 4.67 -10.02
C ALA A 53 3.43 5.31 -10.22
N ASN A 54 4.24 4.79 -11.15
CA ASN A 54 5.58 5.31 -11.40
C ASN A 54 5.57 6.74 -11.97
N GLU A 55 4.45 7.20 -12.53
CA GLU A 55 4.30 8.61 -12.94
C GLU A 55 4.33 9.59 -11.76
N CYS A 56 4.15 9.12 -10.52
CA CYS A 56 4.42 9.95 -9.34
C CYS A 56 5.86 10.46 -9.30
N TRP A 57 6.83 9.79 -9.94
CA TRP A 57 8.22 10.27 -10.03
C TRP A 57 8.38 11.50 -10.93
N ASP A 58 7.41 11.75 -11.81
CA ASP A 58 7.37 12.91 -12.70
C ASP A 58 6.85 14.19 -12.00
N LEU A 59 6.51 14.08 -10.70
CA LEU A 59 6.19 15.23 -9.85
C LEU A 59 7.42 16.11 -9.69
N ILE A 60 7.28 17.36 -10.13
CA ILE A 60 8.26 18.44 -9.93
C ILE A 60 7.70 19.38 -8.88
N TRP A 61 8.47 19.60 -7.81
CA TRP A 61 8.02 20.32 -6.63
C TRP A 61 9.02 21.42 -6.26
N PHE A 62 8.56 22.68 -6.22
CA PHE A 62 9.42 23.87 -6.08
C PHE A 62 9.23 24.64 -4.75
N GLU A 63 8.41 24.16 -3.81
CA GLU A 63 8.16 24.89 -2.56
C GLU A 63 9.31 24.75 -1.55
N ILE A 64 9.93 25.88 -1.19
CA ILE A 64 11.14 25.93 -0.34
C ILE A 64 10.84 25.58 1.14
N MET A 65 9.62 25.82 1.63
CA MET A 65 9.23 25.59 3.04
C MET A 65 8.40 24.31 3.24
N SER A 66 8.47 23.39 2.30
CA SER A 66 7.62 22.20 2.25
C SER A 66 8.47 20.91 2.35
N PRO A 67 7.84 19.72 2.48
CA PRO A 67 8.56 18.45 2.32
C PRO A 67 9.34 18.40 1.00
N THR A 68 10.46 17.69 1.02
CA THR A 68 11.33 17.53 -0.15
C THR A 68 10.60 16.90 -1.33
N ALA A 69 11.08 17.15 -2.56
CA ALA A 69 10.50 16.53 -3.74
C ALA A 69 10.44 14.99 -3.64
N ALA A 70 11.42 14.35 -2.99
CA ALA A 70 11.41 12.92 -2.74
C ALA A 70 10.25 12.49 -1.82
N GLU A 71 9.99 13.23 -0.74
CA GLU A 71 8.86 12.97 0.17
C GLU A 71 7.52 13.20 -0.52
N GLN A 72 7.41 14.23 -1.36
CA GLN A 72 6.19 14.49 -2.13
C GLN A 72 5.88 13.36 -3.12
N ARG A 73 6.91 12.85 -3.82
CA ARG A 73 6.78 11.68 -4.70
C ARG A 73 6.40 10.42 -3.93
N ALA A 74 7.02 10.20 -2.77
CA ALA A 74 6.66 9.08 -1.89
C ALA A 74 5.21 9.18 -1.40
N SER A 75 4.76 10.38 -1.04
CA SER A 75 3.38 10.66 -0.65
C SER A 75 2.38 10.42 -1.79
N CYS A 76 2.75 10.74 -3.03
CA CYS A 76 1.95 10.44 -4.22
C CYS A 76 1.79 8.92 -4.39
N ILE A 77 2.88 8.16 -4.34
CA ILE A 77 2.85 6.70 -4.49
C ILE A 77 2.03 6.04 -3.37
N TYR A 78 2.22 6.49 -2.12
CA TYR A 78 1.43 6.02 -0.98
C TYR A 78 -0.07 6.25 -1.20
N SER A 79 -0.44 7.47 -1.63
CA SER A 79 -1.83 7.86 -1.88
C SER A 79 -2.42 7.06 -3.05
N TYR A 80 -1.63 6.84 -4.10
CA TYR A 80 -2.02 6.02 -5.25
C TYR A 80 -2.34 4.60 -4.81
N ALA A 81 -1.42 3.96 -4.09
CA ALA A 81 -1.56 2.58 -3.64
C ALA A 81 -2.82 2.40 -2.78
N LYS A 82 -3.03 3.30 -1.82
CA LYS A 82 -4.20 3.33 -0.93
C LYS A 82 -5.51 3.49 -1.69
N THR A 83 -5.57 4.42 -2.65
CA THR A 83 -6.77 4.71 -3.44
C THR A 83 -7.09 3.60 -4.45
N ALA A 84 -6.09 3.08 -5.16
CA ALA A 84 -6.22 1.97 -6.09
C ALA A 84 -6.44 0.61 -5.40
N LYS A 85 -6.16 0.53 -4.09
CA LYS A 85 -6.03 -0.71 -3.32
C LYS A 85 -5.03 -1.66 -4.00
N ASP A 86 -3.94 -1.10 -4.51
CA ASP A 86 -2.92 -1.81 -5.27
C ASP A 86 -1.64 -1.92 -4.43
N PRO A 87 -1.34 -3.10 -3.85
CA PRO A 87 -0.15 -3.26 -3.02
C PRO A 87 1.14 -3.14 -3.84
N SER A 88 1.17 -3.47 -5.14
CA SER A 88 2.41 -3.40 -5.94
C SER A 88 2.97 -1.99 -6.03
N ALA A 89 2.13 -0.96 -5.99
CA ALA A 89 2.61 0.42 -5.99
C ALA A 89 3.51 0.71 -4.77
N CYS A 90 3.31 0.02 -3.64
CA CYS A 90 4.16 0.16 -2.47
C CYS A 90 5.58 -0.39 -2.67
N GLU A 91 5.84 -1.27 -3.67
CA GLU A 91 7.18 -1.77 -3.99
C GLU A 91 8.13 -0.63 -4.37
N LEU A 92 7.60 0.41 -5.01
CA LEU A 92 8.35 1.63 -5.37
C LEU A 92 8.88 2.40 -4.15
N LEU A 93 8.35 2.11 -2.96
CA LEU A 93 8.75 2.72 -1.69
C LEU A 93 9.54 1.76 -0.80
N MET A 94 9.64 0.48 -1.14
CA MET A 94 10.41 -0.48 -0.36
C MET A 94 11.92 -0.29 -0.61
N PRO A 95 12.78 -0.43 0.42
CA PRO A 95 12.51 -0.90 1.78
C PRO A 95 12.28 0.21 2.82
N SER A 96 11.85 1.41 2.43
CA SER A 96 11.71 2.53 3.36
C SER A 96 10.56 2.34 4.36
N SER A 97 10.56 3.12 5.44
CA SER A 97 9.43 3.22 6.38
C SER A 97 8.13 3.62 5.67
N TYR A 98 8.20 4.40 4.58
CA TYR A 98 7.06 4.74 3.74
C TYR A 98 6.48 3.52 3.04
N GLY A 99 7.31 2.59 2.58
CA GLY A 99 6.84 1.35 1.94
C GLY A 99 6.01 0.48 2.89
N TRP A 100 6.46 0.33 4.13
CA TRP A 100 5.71 -0.39 5.15
C TRP A 100 4.42 0.32 5.57
N SER A 101 4.47 1.65 5.72
CA SER A 101 3.27 2.45 5.95
C SER A 101 2.27 2.30 4.81
N CYS A 102 2.74 2.27 3.56
CA CYS A 102 1.95 2.05 2.36
C CYS A 102 1.24 0.69 2.39
N LEU A 103 1.96 -0.40 2.66
CA LEU A 103 1.37 -1.74 2.82
C LEU A 103 0.30 -1.76 3.91
N GLY A 104 0.56 -1.10 5.05
CA GLY A 104 -0.40 -0.95 6.14
C GLY A 104 -1.67 -0.18 5.73
N ALA A 105 -1.54 0.86 4.92
CA ALA A 105 -2.66 1.65 4.41
C ALA A 105 -3.51 0.88 3.40
N VAL A 106 -2.86 0.17 2.46
CA VAL A 106 -3.54 -0.72 1.49
C VAL A 106 -4.27 -1.85 2.23
N LYS A 107 -3.64 -2.45 3.24
CA LYS A 107 -4.27 -3.41 4.15
C LYS A 107 -5.52 -2.84 4.81
N GLY A 108 -5.43 -1.64 5.39
CA GLY A 108 -6.59 -1.00 6.00
C GLY A 108 -7.78 -0.87 5.06
N LYS A 109 -7.54 -0.65 3.75
CA LYS A 109 -8.59 -0.53 2.73
C LYS A 109 -9.06 -1.84 2.11
N LEU A 110 -8.23 -2.87 2.09
CA LEU A 110 -8.60 -4.20 1.59
C LEU A 110 -9.39 -5.02 2.62
N TRP A 111 -9.19 -4.77 3.92
CA TRP A 111 -9.89 -5.44 5.02
C TRP A 111 -10.78 -4.50 5.84
N GLU A 112 -11.14 -3.33 5.27
CA GLU A 112 -12.07 -2.38 5.90
C GLU A 112 -13.41 -3.08 6.20
N GLY A 113 -13.83 -3.04 7.46
CA GLY A 113 -15.08 -3.67 7.91
C GLY A 113 -15.05 -5.19 8.03
N VAL A 114 -13.87 -5.83 8.10
CA VAL A 114 -13.76 -7.28 8.29
C VAL A 114 -12.94 -7.59 9.53
N GLY A 115 -13.42 -8.57 10.33
CA GLY A 115 -12.71 -9.07 11.50
C GLY A 115 -13.23 -8.52 12.83
N CYS A 116 -12.56 -8.97 13.90
CA CYS A 116 -12.83 -8.57 15.27
C CYS A 116 -11.53 -8.15 15.94
N GLY A 117 -11.60 -7.18 16.85
CA GLY A 117 -10.50 -6.84 17.75
C GLY A 117 -10.76 -7.40 19.15
N SER A 118 -9.70 -7.72 19.88
CA SER A 118 -9.80 -8.19 21.27
C SER A 118 -8.90 -7.41 22.21
N THR A 119 -9.38 -7.14 23.42
CA THR A 119 -8.59 -6.78 24.58
C THR A 119 -8.61 -7.92 25.59
N LYS A 120 -7.92 -7.77 26.73
CA LYS A 120 -7.98 -8.78 27.81
C LYS A 120 -9.40 -9.04 28.32
N GLU A 121 -10.29 -8.05 28.24
CA GLU A 121 -11.61 -8.09 28.87
C GLU A 121 -12.74 -8.35 27.86
N LYS A 122 -12.59 -7.89 26.61
CA LYS A 122 -13.67 -7.89 25.64
C LYS A 122 -13.21 -8.16 24.22
N ILE A 123 -14.12 -8.71 23.43
CA ILE A 123 -14.03 -8.86 21.99
C ILE A 123 -15.02 -7.89 21.34
N ASN A 124 -14.57 -7.17 20.33
CA ASN A 124 -15.33 -6.21 19.57
C ASN A 124 -15.30 -6.59 18.07
N CYS A 125 -16.43 -7.08 17.59
CA CYS A 125 -16.71 -7.38 16.20
C CYS A 125 -17.58 -6.28 15.60
N GLY A 126 -17.11 -5.03 15.65
CA GLY A 126 -17.91 -3.83 15.39
C GLY A 126 -18.59 -3.78 14.02
N ALA A 127 -17.96 -4.36 12.99
CA ALA A 127 -18.55 -4.48 11.65
C ALA A 127 -19.84 -5.33 11.63
N TYR A 128 -20.04 -6.14 12.66
CA TYR A 128 -21.19 -7.05 12.80
C TYR A 128 -22.08 -6.67 13.99
N ASN A 129 -21.79 -5.55 14.68
CA ASN A 129 -22.48 -5.12 15.90
C ASN A 129 -22.49 -6.20 17.01
N VAL A 130 -21.40 -6.98 17.11
CA VAL A 130 -21.25 -8.05 18.10
C VAL A 130 -20.16 -7.69 19.12
N PHE A 131 -20.50 -7.85 20.40
CA PHE A 131 -19.62 -7.62 21.54
C PHE A 131 -19.76 -8.80 22.52
N SER A 132 -18.65 -9.22 23.11
CA SER A 132 -18.64 -10.31 24.09
C SER A 132 -17.51 -10.11 25.10
N PRO A 133 -17.66 -10.59 26.34
CA PRO A 133 -16.52 -10.84 27.20
C PRO A 133 -15.48 -11.71 26.48
N ASN A 134 -14.20 -11.46 26.74
CA ASN A 134 -13.14 -12.33 26.23
C ASN A 134 -13.02 -13.56 27.13
N LEU A 135 -13.51 -14.72 26.64
CA LEU A 135 -13.46 -16.01 27.34
C LEU A 135 -12.16 -16.78 27.03
N GLY A 136 -11.20 -16.14 26.36
CA GLY A 136 -9.98 -16.77 25.86
C GLY A 136 -10.17 -17.44 24.50
N ILE A 137 -9.13 -18.15 24.07
CA ILE A 137 -9.07 -18.84 22.77
C ILE A 137 -8.93 -20.36 22.91
N ASP A 138 -9.01 -20.90 24.13
CA ASP A 138 -8.78 -22.33 24.40
C ASP A 138 -9.95 -23.22 23.97
N ASP A 139 -11.18 -22.71 24.10
CA ASP A 139 -12.41 -23.38 23.64
C ASP A 139 -13.29 -22.41 22.83
N CYS A 140 -13.32 -22.59 21.51
CA CYS A 140 -14.15 -21.76 20.64
C CYS A 140 -15.65 -22.05 20.79
N ASN A 141 -16.06 -23.18 21.37
CA ASN A 141 -17.47 -23.46 21.62
C ASN A 141 -18.04 -22.67 22.80
N ALA A 142 -17.18 -22.01 23.60
CA ALA A 142 -17.60 -21.12 24.67
C ALA A 142 -18.34 -19.87 24.16
N TYR A 143 -18.29 -19.57 22.85
CA TYR A 143 -19.00 -18.45 22.25
C TYR A 143 -20.29 -18.90 21.54
N ASP A 144 -21.42 -18.33 21.95
CA ASP A 144 -22.74 -18.63 21.37
C ASP A 144 -22.88 -18.13 19.92
N GLN A 145 -22.26 -16.99 19.61
CA GLN A 145 -22.38 -16.37 18.29
C GLN A 145 -21.34 -16.91 17.32
N ARG A 146 -21.77 -17.25 16.10
CA ARG A 146 -20.90 -17.82 15.06
C ARG A 146 -19.69 -16.94 14.77
N ILE A 147 -19.87 -15.63 14.64
CA ILE A 147 -18.78 -14.70 14.34
C ILE A 147 -17.68 -14.68 15.41
N LEU A 148 -18.05 -14.89 16.68
CA LEU A 148 -17.10 -14.99 17.79
C LEU A 148 -16.35 -16.33 17.76
N ARG A 149 -17.02 -17.42 17.38
CA ARG A 149 -16.35 -18.71 17.15
C ARG A 149 -15.37 -18.64 16.01
N ASP A 150 -15.76 -18.00 14.90
CA ASP A 150 -14.90 -17.77 13.75
C ASP A 150 -13.66 -16.93 14.12
N TRP A 151 -13.85 -15.84 14.89
CA TRP A 151 -12.74 -15.06 15.47
C TRP A 151 -11.83 -15.91 16.36
N CYS A 152 -12.39 -16.79 17.20
CA CYS A 152 -11.60 -17.67 18.05
C CYS A 152 -10.72 -18.63 17.22
N HIS A 153 -11.26 -19.25 16.17
CA HIS A 153 -10.49 -20.10 15.24
C HIS A 153 -9.40 -19.32 14.49
N GLU A 154 -9.71 -18.08 14.12
CA GLU A 154 -8.75 -17.15 13.51
C GLU A 154 -7.59 -16.85 14.48
N GLU A 155 -7.87 -16.42 15.72
CA GLU A 155 -6.85 -16.11 16.72
C GLU A 155 -6.01 -17.32 17.13
N ARG A 156 -6.63 -18.51 17.26
CA ARG A 156 -5.88 -19.76 17.48
C ARG A 156 -4.92 -20.03 16.35
N SER A 157 -5.37 -19.87 15.10
CA SER A 157 -4.53 -20.02 13.91
C SER A 157 -3.44 -18.95 13.84
N ALA A 158 -3.66 -17.76 14.38
CA ALA A 158 -2.66 -16.69 14.39
C ALA A 158 -1.64 -16.79 15.55
N SER A 159 -2.04 -17.37 16.69
CA SER A 159 -1.28 -17.26 17.95
C SER A 159 -0.69 -18.57 18.45
N LEU A 160 -1.39 -19.70 18.27
CA LEU A 160 -0.94 -20.99 18.79
C LEU A 160 0.08 -21.65 17.84
N PRO A 161 1.16 -22.24 18.37
CA PRO A 161 2.15 -22.95 17.55
C PRO A 161 1.51 -24.18 16.91
N ASN A 162 1.82 -24.43 15.63
CA ASN A 162 1.37 -25.60 14.88
C ASN A 162 -0.16 -25.78 14.76
N VAL A 163 -0.95 -24.74 15.04
CA VAL A 163 -2.41 -24.76 14.86
C VAL A 163 -2.79 -24.08 13.55
N TYR A 164 -3.61 -24.76 12.73
CA TYR A 164 -4.27 -24.24 11.53
C TYR A 164 -5.75 -24.62 11.56
N GLU A 165 -6.62 -23.62 11.67
CA GLU A 165 -8.07 -23.79 11.78
C GLU A 165 -8.85 -22.87 10.83
N CYS A 166 -8.20 -22.27 9.83
CA CYS A 166 -8.87 -21.36 8.89
C CYS A 166 -9.99 -22.04 8.08
N ASP A 167 -9.96 -23.36 7.92
CA ASP A 167 -11.03 -24.16 7.30
C ASP A 167 -12.29 -24.30 8.18
N LYS A 168 -12.18 -24.02 9.50
CA LYS A 168 -13.33 -24.03 10.43
C LYS A 168 -14.11 -22.72 10.40
N ILE A 169 -13.56 -21.67 9.78
CA ILE A 169 -14.16 -20.35 9.70
C ILE A 169 -15.22 -20.33 8.59
N SER A 170 -16.41 -19.82 8.93
CA SER A 170 -17.49 -19.59 7.97
C SER A 170 -17.05 -18.72 6.79
N THR A 171 -17.57 -18.99 5.59
CA THR A 171 -17.39 -18.11 4.42
C THR A 171 -18.21 -16.82 4.51
N ASP A 172 -19.18 -16.77 5.42
CA ASP A 172 -20.01 -15.62 5.74
C ASP A 172 -19.77 -15.18 7.19
N PRO A 173 -19.21 -13.99 7.43
CA PRO A 173 -19.00 -12.88 6.49
C PRO A 173 -17.77 -13.04 5.56
N PRO A 174 -17.80 -12.46 4.35
CA PRO A 174 -16.69 -12.59 3.39
C PRO A 174 -15.42 -11.95 3.94
N GLY A 175 -14.30 -12.64 3.70
CA GLY A 175 -12.96 -12.14 4.01
C GLY A 175 -12.41 -12.50 5.39
N LEU A 176 -13.22 -12.98 6.35
CA LEU A 176 -12.70 -13.40 7.66
C LEU A 176 -11.74 -14.58 7.52
N ARG A 177 -12.10 -15.57 6.70
CA ARG A 177 -11.20 -16.67 6.34
C ARG A 177 -9.90 -16.17 5.70
N GLU A 178 -9.95 -15.15 4.84
CA GLU A 178 -8.74 -14.56 4.23
C GLU A 178 -7.85 -13.86 5.26
N ILE A 179 -8.43 -13.25 6.31
CA ILE A 179 -7.64 -12.71 7.44
C ILE A 179 -6.88 -13.84 8.13
N CYS A 180 -7.57 -14.96 8.40
CA CYS A 180 -6.95 -16.14 9.01
C CYS A 180 -5.80 -16.67 8.16
N GLU A 181 -6.03 -16.90 6.85
CA GLU A 181 -4.98 -17.39 5.95
C GLU A 181 -3.76 -16.46 5.94
N ARG A 182 -3.99 -15.14 5.86
CA ARG A 182 -2.91 -14.14 5.91
C ARG A 182 -2.15 -14.17 7.23
N ARG A 183 -2.84 -14.19 8.38
CA ARG A 183 -2.18 -14.21 9.70
C ARG A 183 -1.43 -15.51 9.93
N TYR A 184 -1.97 -16.64 9.47
CA TYR A 184 -1.28 -17.92 9.49
C TYR A 184 -0.04 -17.92 8.60
N ALA A 185 -0.13 -17.43 7.36
CA ALA A 185 1.01 -17.30 6.45
C ALA A 185 2.12 -16.43 7.06
N PHE A 186 1.75 -15.30 7.68
CA PHE A 186 2.69 -14.42 8.37
C PHE A 186 3.33 -15.10 9.60
N LYS A 187 2.56 -15.84 10.41
CA LYS A 187 3.05 -16.64 11.54
C LYS A 187 4.10 -17.65 11.08
N MET A 188 3.80 -18.37 10.00
CA MET A 188 4.68 -19.38 9.42
C MET A 188 5.85 -18.78 8.63
N LYS A 189 5.76 -17.48 8.30
CA LYS A 189 6.70 -16.76 7.44
C LYS A 189 6.88 -17.46 6.09
N ASP A 190 5.79 -17.95 5.51
CA ASP A 190 5.79 -18.67 4.25
C ASP A 190 4.81 -18.00 3.26
N PRO A 191 5.31 -17.34 2.21
CA PRO A 191 4.46 -16.65 1.23
C PRO A 191 3.62 -17.61 0.39
N SER A 192 4.02 -18.88 0.25
CA SER A 192 3.25 -19.87 -0.54
C SER A 192 1.88 -20.16 0.06
N LEU A 193 1.73 -19.96 1.39
CA LEU A 193 0.46 -20.12 2.10
C LEU A 193 -0.57 -19.06 1.71
N CYS A 194 -0.15 -17.90 1.19
CA CYS A 194 -1.05 -16.87 0.67
C CYS A 194 -1.86 -17.35 -0.56
N ALA A 195 -1.43 -18.43 -1.25
CA ALA A 195 -2.12 -18.98 -2.42
C ALA A 195 -3.56 -19.43 -2.14
N LYS A 196 -3.90 -19.72 -0.88
CA LYS A 196 -5.26 -20.09 -0.45
C LYS A 196 -6.25 -18.93 -0.47
N MET A 197 -5.78 -17.69 -0.60
CA MET A 197 -6.63 -16.50 -0.62
C MET A 197 -7.22 -16.31 -2.04
N PRO A 198 -8.56 -16.30 -2.20
CA PRO A 198 -9.20 -16.15 -3.50
C PRO A 198 -9.05 -14.74 -4.08
N ASN A 199 -8.99 -13.69 -3.25
CA ASN A 199 -8.82 -12.32 -3.74
C ASN A 199 -7.36 -12.03 -4.11
N GLU A 200 -7.10 -11.79 -5.40
CA GLU A 200 -5.75 -11.55 -5.93
C GLU A 200 -5.02 -10.38 -5.24
N LYS A 201 -5.70 -9.25 -5.00
CA LYS A 201 -5.09 -8.08 -4.35
C LYS A 201 -4.69 -8.38 -2.92
N LYS A 202 -5.53 -9.09 -2.17
CA LYS A 202 -5.22 -9.51 -0.79
C LYS A 202 -4.10 -10.54 -0.74
N ARG A 203 -4.11 -11.51 -1.67
CA ARG A 203 -3.04 -12.49 -1.84
C ARG A 203 -1.70 -11.81 -2.11
N LYS A 204 -1.66 -10.91 -3.09
CA LYS A 204 -0.44 -10.15 -3.42
C LYS A 204 0.08 -9.37 -2.23
N LEU A 205 -0.80 -8.70 -1.47
CA LEU A 205 -0.38 -8.01 -0.24
C LEU A 205 0.21 -8.97 0.80
N CYS A 206 -0.41 -10.14 1.00
CA CYS A 206 0.10 -11.18 1.90
C CYS A 206 1.52 -11.63 1.51
N GLU A 207 1.74 -11.95 0.24
CA GLU A 207 3.05 -12.36 -0.29
C GLU A 207 4.09 -11.25 -0.08
N MET A 208 3.74 -10.02 -0.44
CA MET A 208 4.64 -8.87 -0.29
C MET A 208 5.00 -8.58 1.16
N GLU A 209 4.05 -8.61 2.09
CA GLU A 209 4.31 -8.39 3.52
C GLU A 209 5.30 -9.44 4.07
N ILE A 210 5.14 -10.71 3.69
CA ILE A 210 6.01 -11.80 4.15
C ILE A 210 7.38 -11.70 3.52
N ASN A 211 7.46 -11.48 2.20
CA ASN A 211 8.74 -11.33 1.48
C ASN A 211 9.53 -10.12 2.02
N ALA A 212 8.86 -8.99 2.21
CA ALA A 212 9.47 -7.81 2.83
C ALA A 212 9.95 -8.11 4.26
N TRP A 213 9.17 -8.86 5.04
CA TRP A 213 9.56 -9.22 6.41
C TRP A 213 10.81 -10.12 6.40
N GLN A 214 10.84 -11.14 5.54
CA GLN A 214 11.99 -12.03 5.41
C GLN A 214 13.24 -11.26 4.96
N GLN A 215 13.11 -10.36 4.00
CA GLN A 215 14.23 -9.61 3.43
C GLN A 215 14.78 -8.55 4.40
N TYR A 216 13.93 -7.91 5.20
CA TYR A 216 14.30 -6.70 5.96
C TYR A 216 14.24 -6.85 7.50
N SER A 217 13.78 -7.99 8.04
CA SER A 217 13.61 -8.18 9.49
C SER A 217 14.90 -7.99 10.30
N GLN A 218 16.07 -8.28 9.74
CA GLN A 218 17.35 -8.09 10.44
C GLN A 218 17.72 -6.61 10.66
N ASN A 219 17.26 -5.73 9.77
CA ASN A 219 17.58 -4.29 9.81
C ASN A 219 16.50 -3.48 10.55
N TRP A 220 15.46 -4.14 11.05
CA TRP A 220 14.31 -3.50 11.66
C TRP A 220 14.48 -3.37 13.17
N SER A 221 14.95 -2.20 13.60
CA SER A 221 15.09 -1.84 15.02
C SER A 221 13.75 -1.61 15.74
N PHE A 222 12.65 -1.40 15.00
CA PHE A 222 11.30 -1.23 15.57
C PHE A 222 10.55 -2.55 15.82
N ALA A 223 11.10 -3.69 15.38
CA ALA A 223 10.48 -5.00 15.57
C ALA A 223 11.02 -5.76 16.80
N ARG A 224 11.90 -5.12 17.60
CA ARG A 224 12.36 -5.62 18.91
C ARG A 224 11.69 -4.88 20.04
#